data_AF-D5SPD6-F1
#
_entry.id   AF-D5SPD6-F1
#
_cell.length_a   1.000
_cell.length_b   1.000
_cell.length_c   1.000
_cell.angle_alpha   90.00
_cell.angle_beta   90.00
_cell.angle_gamma   90.00
#
_symmetry.space_group_name_H-M   'P 1'
#
loop_
_entity.id
_entity.type
_entity.pdbx_description
1 polymer ?
#
loop_
_entity_poly.entity_id
_entity_poly.type
_entity_poly.pdbx_seq_one_letter_code
_entity_poly.pdbx_strand_id
1 'polypeptide(L)'
;MASNKHHGNKERGRKAAAMASASDEAQRVDAETKPHAGVEVSRSDDSTRRGLRWFWPIVGGLLLVQAFLAADCARRWSPTHDEYWHLPIGVFYWQTADWRVDPINPPLVRMWASLPLVVGGVGLELPEKSGWPDRVPMAEEVGDAFHDQHAESYRQHFFLARLMMIPLGTMAGLLLVIWARQWFGESAGLLAAMLWVTCPTVLAHSSLVAHDLPATLGAFATVAACVYWQSRPTWKRACLWGTMLGLALLTKLTVAFILPVCIAIWVILPKSVFITKRKEIVWQIFAGLFMTWLVLSLQFFALGVLPAPYLAEWEALREVLTVKHPVFLNGEWNSEGFRSYYLWAFIWKLPLAMLVCLMLAMAFVVRKSRIVGEGEGKNLLWRRNLLLMTGVAVFVIPASLSGNQLGIRYVLPAFPFLMLFAAQAAGWWQKISPQWMNVVGVILIACMPLSLRQHPDHLAYFNLLAGGSTGGLDRLSDSNLDWGQDLYRLQEYLDANEIELSTLAYFGSVRPWKIGLTQDAPAAYTPAAGWHAVSANYVQGRPHALRLPDGSYRAVNLDEFGYFRFFEPVEKIGGSMFLYQLSEEDVERYVEVRERMRGS
;
A
#
# COMPACT_ATOMS: atom_id res chain seq x y z
N MET A 1 -63.86 -35.18 76.50
CA MET A 1 -63.96 -34.11 75.49
C MET A 1 -63.61 -32.79 76.19
N ALA A 2 -62.34 -32.47 76.39
CA ALA A 2 -61.33 -32.01 75.43
C ALA A 2 -61.54 -30.56 74.95
N SER A 3 -60.53 -29.75 75.25
CA SER A 3 -60.02 -28.63 74.44
C SER A 3 -60.90 -27.40 74.25
N ASN A 4 -60.58 -26.31 74.96
CA ASN A 4 -60.26 -25.03 74.31
C ASN A 4 -59.89 -23.96 75.36
N LYS A 5 -58.60 -23.64 75.47
CA LYS A 5 -58.10 -22.36 76.03
C LYS A 5 -56.57 -22.27 75.92
N HIS A 6 -55.98 -22.51 74.75
CA HIS A 6 -54.53 -22.34 74.54
C HIS A 6 -54.14 -22.02 73.08
N HIS A 7 -54.87 -21.10 72.41
CA HIS A 7 -54.54 -20.70 71.02
C HIS A 7 -54.38 -19.19 70.78
N GLY A 8 -54.49 -18.32 71.79
CA GLY A 8 -54.39 -16.86 71.59
C GLY A 8 -52.99 -16.24 71.63
N ASN A 9 -51.98 -16.94 72.20
CA ASN A 9 -50.68 -16.30 72.50
C ASN A 9 -49.48 -16.82 71.65
N LYS A 10 -49.65 -17.88 70.86
CA LYS A 10 -48.61 -18.40 69.94
C LYS A 10 -48.65 -17.73 68.55
N GLU A 11 -49.76 -17.14 68.14
CA GLU A 11 -49.87 -16.43 66.85
C GLU A 11 -49.29 -15.01 66.87
N ARG A 12 -49.36 -14.30 68.00
CA ARG A 12 -48.75 -12.96 68.13
C ARG A 12 -47.22 -13.01 68.18
N GLY A 13 -46.63 -14.04 68.81
CA GLY A 13 -45.18 -14.26 68.81
C GLY A 13 -44.62 -14.70 67.45
N ARG A 14 -45.38 -15.50 66.67
CA ARG A 14 -44.96 -15.93 65.32
C ARG A 14 -45.09 -14.83 64.26
N LYS A 15 -46.09 -13.93 64.36
CA LYS A 15 -46.20 -12.76 63.48
C LYS A 15 -45.14 -11.68 63.77
N ALA A 16 -44.74 -11.50 65.03
CA ALA A 16 -43.65 -10.59 65.39
C ALA A 16 -42.26 -11.12 64.96
N ALA A 17 -42.01 -12.43 65.08
CA ALA A 17 -40.78 -13.06 64.60
C ALA A 17 -40.69 -13.12 63.06
N ALA A 18 -41.82 -13.29 62.35
CA ALA A 18 -41.86 -13.25 60.89
C ALA A 18 -41.69 -11.83 60.32
N MET A 19 -42.16 -10.78 61.01
CA MET A 19 -41.91 -9.39 60.60
C MET A 19 -40.48 -8.94 60.89
N ALA A 20 -39.84 -9.41 61.96
CA ALA A 20 -38.43 -9.13 62.26
C ALA A 20 -37.46 -9.87 61.29
N SER A 21 -37.80 -11.11 60.91
CA SER A 21 -37.07 -11.87 59.88
C SER A 21 -37.19 -11.24 58.48
N ALA A 22 -38.37 -10.72 58.13
CA ALA A 22 -38.58 -10.06 56.84
C ALA A 22 -37.91 -8.67 56.76
N SER A 23 -37.74 -7.97 57.89
CA SER A 23 -36.98 -6.71 57.93
C SER A 23 -35.46 -6.92 57.86
N ASP A 24 -34.94 -8.02 58.44
CA ASP A 24 -33.51 -8.37 58.34
C ASP A 24 -33.13 -8.93 56.95
N GLU A 25 -34.05 -9.61 56.28
CA GLU A 25 -33.84 -10.12 54.92
C GLU A 25 -33.99 -9.01 53.86
N ALA A 26 -34.90 -8.05 54.06
CA ALA A 26 -34.98 -6.83 53.25
C ALA A 26 -33.75 -5.91 53.45
N GLN A 27 -33.21 -5.81 54.68
CA GLN A 27 -31.96 -5.08 54.94
C GLN A 27 -30.70 -5.80 54.41
N ARG A 28 -30.73 -7.13 54.24
CA ARG A 28 -29.64 -7.88 53.61
C ARG A 28 -29.67 -7.81 52.08
N VAL A 29 -30.84 -7.77 51.46
CA VAL A 29 -30.97 -7.62 50.00
C VAL A 29 -30.67 -6.18 49.52
N ASP A 30 -30.96 -5.17 50.34
CA ASP A 30 -30.56 -3.77 50.08
C ASP A 30 -29.09 -3.45 50.45
N ALA A 31 -28.38 -4.40 51.09
CA ALA A 31 -26.95 -4.27 51.38
C ALA A 31 -26.03 -4.83 50.27
N GLU A 32 -26.55 -5.67 49.36
CA GLU A 32 -25.81 -6.19 48.20
C GLU A 32 -26.01 -5.37 46.91
N THR A 33 -26.78 -4.28 46.97
CA THR A 33 -27.02 -3.37 45.83
C THR A 33 -26.63 -1.91 46.09
N LYS A 34 -25.71 -1.68 47.05
CA LYS A 34 -25.01 -0.39 47.15
C LYS A 34 -23.77 -0.40 46.25
N PRO A 35 -23.62 0.58 45.34
CA PRO A 35 -22.35 0.77 44.64
C PRO A 35 -21.30 1.04 45.71
N HIS A 36 -20.22 0.26 45.70
CA HIS A 36 -19.08 0.47 46.58
C HIS A 36 -18.72 1.95 46.61
N ALA A 37 -18.76 2.50 47.83
CA ALA A 37 -18.31 3.83 48.16
C ALA A 37 -16.91 4.06 47.58
N GLY A 38 -16.72 5.29 47.10
CA GLY A 38 -15.65 5.70 46.22
C GLY A 38 -14.28 5.17 46.64
N VAL A 39 -13.67 4.45 45.70
CA VAL A 39 -12.28 4.78 45.38
C VAL A 39 -12.33 6.26 45.03
N GLU A 40 -11.83 7.11 45.94
CA GLU A 40 -11.31 8.41 45.56
C GLU A 40 -10.26 8.14 44.49
N VAL A 41 -10.71 8.12 43.24
CA VAL A 41 -9.88 8.42 42.10
C VAL A 41 -9.41 9.82 42.42
N SER A 42 -8.18 9.92 42.92
CA SER A 42 -7.52 11.18 43.10
C SER A 42 -7.76 11.98 41.83
N ARG A 43 -8.38 13.15 41.98
CA ARG A 43 -8.45 14.18 40.95
C ARG A 43 -7.05 14.75 40.73
N SER A 44 -6.11 13.89 40.38
CA SER A 44 -4.72 14.17 40.08
C SER A 44 -4.39 13.70 38.67
N ASP A 45 -5.29 13.95 37.70
CA ASP A 45 -4.86 13.94 36.30
C ASP A 45 -5.69 14.80 35.35
N ASP A 46 -6.13 15.99 35.80
CA ASP A 46 -6.63 17.03 34.89
C ASP A 46 -5.52 17.60 33.96
N SER A 47 -4.30 17.05 34.08
CA SER A 47 -3.15 17.33 33.22
C SER A 47 -3.15 16.51 31.90
N THR A 48 -3.94 15.44 31.80
CA THR A 48 -3.90 14.50 30.65
C THR A 48 -4.75 14.89 29.45
N ARG A 49 -5.53 15.98 29.51
CA ARG A 49 -6.42 16.43 28.42
C ARG A 49 -6.00 17.68 27.68
N ARG A 50 -4.83 18.27 27.97
CA ARG A 50 -4.24 19.26 27.04
C ARG A 50 -3.50 18.51 25.95
N GLY A 51 -4.25 17.98 24.98
CA GLY A 51 -3.66 17.54 23.71
C GLY A 51 -2.81 18.66 23.12
N LEU A 52 -1.74 18.30 22.42
CA LEU A 52 -0.83 19.24 21.77
C LEU A 52 -1.67 20.14 20.86
N ARG A 53 -1.80 21.42 21.20
CA ARG A 53 -2.70 22.38 20.50
C ARG A 53 -2.43 22.44 18.99
N TRP A 54 -1.21 22.09 18.60
CA TRP A 54 -0.72 22.07 17.23
C TRP A 54 -0.74 20.69 16.55
N PHE A 55 -1.25 19.64 17.19
CA PHE A 55 -1.24 18.27 16.63
C PHE A 55 -1.87 18.21 15.24
N TRP A 56 -3.14 18.60 15.12
CA TRP A 56 -3.85 18.55 13.83
C TRP A 56 -3.33 19.53 12.79
N PRO A 57 -2.98 20.79 13.14
CA PRO A 57 -2.29 21.68 12.21
C PRO A 57 -0.98 21.10 11.66
N ILE A 58 -0.14 20.47 12.49
CA ILE A 58 1.11 19.84 12.04
C ILE A 58 0.83 18.67 11.10
N VAL A 59 -0.09 17.77 11.48
CA VAL A 59 -0.51 16.64 10.63
C VAL A 59 -1.06 17.14 9.30
N GLY A 60 -1.91 18.16 9.32
CA GLY A 60 -2.45 18.79 8.11
C GLY A 60 -1.34 19.35 7.22
N GLY A 61 -0.38 20.08 7.79
CA GLY A 61 0.78 20.58 7.05
C GLY A 61 1.62 19.48 6.40
N LEU A 62 1.90 18.39 7.13
CA LEU A 62 2.65 17.25 6.60
C LEU A 62 1.92 16.54 5.46
N LEU A 63 0.62 16.29 5.61
CA LEU A 63 -0.19 15.65 4.57
C LEU A 63 -0.37 16.56 3.34
N LEU A 64 -0.40 17.89 3.52
CA LEU A 64 -0.38 18.85 2.41
C LEU A 64 0.96 18.82 1.65
N VAL A 65 2.09 18.69 2.36
CA VAL A 65 3.40 18.49 1.73
C VAL A 65 3.40 17.21 0.88
N GLN A 66 2.88 16.10 1.41
CA GLN A 66 2.74 14.86 0.63
C GLN A 66 1.90 15.08 -0.63
N ALA A 67 0.74 15.73 -0.49
CA ALA A 67 -0.15 15.98 -1.63
C ALA A 67 0.52 16.86 -2.70
N PHE A 68 1.27 17.88 -2.28
CA PHE A 68 2.04 18.73 -3.20
C PHE A 68 3.13 17.95 -3.92
N LEU A 69 3.94 17.16 -3.20
CA LEU A 69 5.01 16.36 -3.81
C LEU A 69 4.44 15.30 -4.77
N ALA A 70 3.30 14.68 -4.43
CA ALA A 70 2.61 13.73 -5.29
C ALA A 70 2.05 14.42 -6.56
N ALA A 71 1.51 15.64 -6.44
CA ALA A 71 1.03 16.41 -7.58
C ALA A 71 2.18 16.85 -8.52
N ASP A 72 3.33 17.23 -7.96
CA ASP A 72 4.51 17.54 -8.76
C ASP A 72 5.04 16.29 -9.51
N CYS A 73 5.10 15.13 -8.85
CA CYS A 73 5.44 13.86 -9.53
C CYS A 73 4.43 13.52 -10.63
N ALA A 74 3.13 13.66 -10.34
CA ALA A 74 2.05 13.39 -11.29
C ALA A 74 2.17 14.23 -12.58
N ARG A 75 2.69 15.45 -12.46
CA ARG A 75 2.91 16.36 -13.59
C ARG A 75 4.14 15.98 -14.43
N ARG A 76 5.22 15.50 -13.80
CA ARG A 76 6.53 15.28 -14.45
C ARG A 76 6.67 13.92 -15.11
N TRP A 77 6.08 12.88 -14.54
CA TRP A 77 6.31 11.51 -14.99
C TRP A 77 5.54 11.18 -16.26
N SER A 78 6.14 10.40 -17.16
CA SER A 78 5.38 9.70 -18.19
C SER A 78 4.49 8.61 -17.58
N PRO A 79 3.41 8.20 -18.26
CA PRO A 79 2.62 7.05 -17.83
C PRO A 79 3.47 5.80 -17.69
N THR A 80 3.35 5.15 -16.54
CA THR A 80 4.00 3.86 -16.29
C THR A 80 3.31 2.74 -17.07
N HIS A 81 3.94 1.57 -17.10
CA HIS A 81 3.44 0.38 -17.82
C HIS A 81 1.96 0.08 -17.50
N ASP A 82 1.58 0.00 -16.21
CA ASP A 82 0.20 -0.30 -15.79
C ASP A 82 -0.77 0.86 -16.09
N GLU A 83 -0.32 2.11 -15.91
CA GLU A 83 -1.15 3.30 -16.14
C GLU A 83 -1.60 3.40 -17.61
N TYR A 84 -0.74 2.94 -18.54
CA TYR A 84 -0.95 3.01 -19.98
C TYR A 84 -2.32 2.50 -20.42
N TRP A 85 -2.86 1.46 -19.78
CA TRP A 85 -4.20 0.93 -20.06
C TRP A 85 -5.19 1.12 -18.92
N HIS A 86 -4.77 1.25 -17.65
CA HIS A 86 -5.73 1.41 -16.55
C HIS A 86 -6.61 2.65 -16.69
N LEU A 87 -6.03 3.79 -17.07
CA LEU A 87 -6.81 5.01 -17.29
C LEU A 87 -7.75 4.90 -18.51
N PRO A 88 -7.26 4.50 -19.70
CA PRO A 88 -8.11 4.27 -20.87
C PRO A 88 -9.23 3.27 -20.66
N ILE A 89 -8.95 2.14 -20.03
CA ILE A 89 -9.98 1.14 -19.68
C ILE A 89 -11.03 1.77 -18.77
N GLY A 90 -10.63 2.63 -17.83
CA GLY A 90 -11.56 3.39 -16.99
C GLY A 90 -12.50 4.31 -17.78
N VAL A 91 -12.04 4.94 -18.85
CA VAL A 91 -12.90 5.75 -19.75
C VAL A 91 -13.85 4.83 -20.52
N PHE A 92 -13.31 3.75 -21.10
CA PHE A 92 -14.08 2.76 -21.86
C PHE A 92 -15.23 2.16 -21.03
N TYR A 93 -14.92 1.79 -19.80
CA TYR A 93 -15.82 1.30 -18.76
C TYR A 93 -17.01 2.23 -18.48
N TRP A 94 -16.79 3.54 -18.37
CA TRP A 94 -17.88 4.51 -18.22
C TRP A 94 -18.77 4.60 -19.47
N GLN A 95 -18.21 4.41 -20.67
CA GLN A 95 -18.93 4.53 -21.93
C GLN A 95 -19.75 3.27 -22.26
N THR A 96 -19.20 2.09 -22.01
CA THR A 96 -19.81 0.81 -22.42
C THR A 96 -20.60 0.12 -21.31
N ALA A 97 -20.35 0.47 -20.04
CA ALA A 97 -20.82 -0.27 -18.87
C ALA A 97 -20.43 -1.77 -18.91
N ASP A 98 -19.33 -2.10 -19.60
CA ASP A 98 -18.83 -3.46 -19.78
C ASP A 98 -17.42 -3.60 -19.18
N TRP A 99 -17.30 -4.48 -18.18
CA TRP A 99 -16.07 -4.67 -17.38
C TRP A 99 -15.20 -5.84 -17.86
N ARG A 100 -15.49 -6.45 -19.02
CA ARG A 100 -14.77 -7.64 -19.49
C ARG A 100 -13.30 -7.39 -19.88
N VAL A 101 -12.94 -6.15 -20.20
CA VAL A 101 -11.56 -5.79 -20.59
C VAL A 101 -10.64 -5.79 -19.36
N ASP A 102 -9.65 -6.67 -19.33
CA ASP A 102 -8.76 -6.92 -18.18
C ASP A 102 -9.48 -7.23 -16.84
N PRO A 103 -10.04 -8.45 -16.69
CA PRO A 103 -10.85 -8.84 -15.54
C PRO A 103 -10.04 -9.07 -14.25
N ILE A 104 -8.70 -9.03 -14.29
CA ILE A 104 -7.87 -9.31 -13.10
C ILE A 104 -7.95 -8.17 -12.06
N ASN A 105 -8.34 -6.98 -12.52
CA ASN A 105 -8.31 -5.73 -11.78
C ASN A 105 -9.72 -5.15 -11.72
N PRO A 106 -10.37 -5.17 -10.54
CA PRO A 106 -11.74 -4.70 -10.43
C PRO A 106 -11.89 -3.20 -10.76
N PRO A 107 -13.07 -2.76 -11.24
CA PRO A 107 -13.20 -1.51 -12.00
C PRO A 107 -13.12 -0.20 -11.19
N LEU A 108 -13.30 -0.24 -9.86
CA LEU A 108 -13.49 0.98 -9.06
C LEU A 108 -12.35 1.99 -9.20
N VAL A 109 -11.10 1.53 -9.18
CA VAL A 109 -9.92 2.41 -9.26
C VAL A 109 -9.85 3.11 -10.62
N ARG A 110 -10.14 2.36 -11.68
CA ARG A 110 -10.10 2.87 -13.07
C ARG A 110 -11.17 3.93 -13.27
N MET A 111 -12.40 3.61 -12.86
CA MET A 111 -13.54 4.53 -12.96
C MET A 111 -13.33 5.79 -12.12
N TRP A 112 -12.76 5.66 -10.92
CA TRP A 112 -12.41 6.78 -10.07
C TRP A 112 -11.36 7.69 -10.72
N ALA A 113 -10.29 7.11 -11.27
CA ALA A 113 -9.22 7.86 -11.92
C ALA A 113 -9.66 8.51 -13.24
N SER A 114 -10.55 7.87 -14.01
CA SER A 114 -11.05 8.40 -15.28
C SER A 114 -12.20 9.40 -15.15
N LEU A 115 -12.79 9.55 -13.96
CA LEU A 115 -13.93 10.45 -13.72
C LEU A 115 -13.75 11.89 -14.27
N PRO A 116 -12.63 12.61 -14.01
CA PRO A 116 -12.46 13.96 -14.55
C PRO A 116 -12.42 14.02 -16.08
N LEU A 117 -11.94 12.96 -16.74
CA LEU A 117 -11.89 12.87 -18.20
C LEU A 117 -13.30 12.69 -18.76
N VAL A 118 -14.07 11.75 -18.21
CA VAL A 118 -15.44 11.48 -18.67
C VAL A 118 -16.37 12.66 -18.42
N VAL A 119 -16.26 13.32 -17.25
CA VAL A 119 -16.99 14.57 -16.97
C VAL A 119 -16.57 15.69 -17.92
N GLY A 120 -15.30 15.70 -18.34
CA GLY A 120 -14.77 16.62 -19.36
C GLY A 120 -15.14 16.26 -20.80
N GLY A 121 -15.91 15.19 -21.03
CA GLY A 121 -16.34 14.76 -22.37
C GLY A 121 -15.28 13.97 -23.15
N VAL A 122 -14.21 13.51 -22.50
CA VAL A 122 -13.20 12.64 -23.12
C VAL A 122 -13.79 11.24 -23.29
N GLY A 123 -13.85 10.79 -24.54
CA GLY A 123 -14.26 9.44 -24.91
C GLY A 123 -13.13 8.61 -25.50
N LEU A 124 -13.39 7.32 -25.68
CA LEU A 124 -12.52 6.39 -26.38
C LEU A 124 -13.34 5.56 -27.39
N GLU A 125 -12.89 5.54 -28.64
CA GLU A 125 -13.43 4.66 -29.67
C GLU A 125 -12.41 3.57 -30.00
N LEU A 126 -12.82 2.30 -30.01
CA LEU A 126 -11.90 1.24 -30.43
C LEU A 126 -11.90 1.14 -31.96
N PRO A 127 -10.74 0.91 -32.60
CA PRO A 127 -10.68 0.68 -34.05
C PRO A 127 -11.57 -0.51 -34.46
N GLU A 128 -12.22 -0.47 -35.63
CA GLU A 128 -13.07 -1.57 -36.12
C GLU A 128 -12.34 -2.93 -36.10
N LYS A 129 -11.05 -2.93 -36.46
CA LYS A 129 -10.17 -4.12 -36.44
C LYS A 129 -10.03 -4.78 -35.06
N SER A 130 -10.43 -4.11 -33.97
CA SER A 130 -10.48 -4.71 -32.63
C SER A 130 -11.51 -5.84 -32.54
N GLY A 131 -12.55 -5.81 -33.39
CA GLY A 131 -13.65 -6.77 -33.36
C GLY A 131 -14.62 -6.58 -32.19
N TRP A 132 -14.57 -5.43 -31.49
CA TRP A 132 -15.52 -5.11 -30.43
C TRP A 132 -16.93 -4.87 -31.02
N PRO A 133 -18.03 -5.39 -30.41
CA PRO A 133 -18.12 -6.09 -29.11
C PRO A 133 -18.00 -7.63 -29.16
N ASP A 134 -17.83 -8.23 -30.33
CA ASP A 134 -17.79 -9.69 -30.51
C ASP A 134 -16.51 -10.33 -29.92
N ARG A 135 -15.41 -9.57 -29.92
CA ARG A 135 -14.14 -9.92 -29.30
C ARG A 135 -13.79 -8.92 -28.20
N VAL A 136 -13.38 -9.42 -27.03
CA VAL A 136 -12.83 -8.58 -25.96
C VAL A 136 -11.40 -8.16 -26.33
N PRO A 137 -11.09 -6.85 -26.40
CA PRO A 137 -9.75 -6.37 -26.71
C PRO A 137 -8.78 -6.66 -25.57
N MET A 138 -7.50 -6.79 -25.89
CA MET A 138 -6.43 -6.80 -24.89
C MET A 138 -6.28 -5.42 -24.25
N ALA A 139 -5.81 -5.37 -23.01
CA ALA A 139 -5.62 -4.11 -22.28
C ALA A 139 -4.75 -3.11 -23.06
N GLU A 140 -3.70 -3.60 -23.71
CA GLU A 140 -2.78 -2.81 -24.52
C GLU A 140 -3.45 -2.22 -25.77
N GLU A 141 -4.38 -2.92 -26.41
CA GLU A 141 -5.13 -2.39 -27.57
C GLU A 141 -5.98 -1.17 -27.18
N VAL A 142 -6.55 -1.17 -25.97
CA VAL A 142 -7.29 -0.02 -25.42
C VAL A 142 -6.35 1.14 -25.10
N GLY A 143 -5.18 0.85 -24.53
CA GLY A 143 -4.13 1.86 -24.29
C GLY A 143 -3.62 2.51 -25.58
N ASP A 144 -3.38 1.71 -26.62
CA ASP A 144 -2.97 2.15 -27.94
C ASP A 144 -4.01 3.04 -28.61
N ALA A 145 -5.27 2.61 -28.63
CA ALA A 145 -6.36 3.41 -29.19
C ALA A 145 -6.46 4.78 -28.51
N PHE A 146 -6.36 4.81 -27.18
CA PHE A 146 -6.43 6.06 -26.42
C PHE A 146 -5.23 6.96 -26.68
N HIS A 147 -4.02 6.41 -26.71
CA HIS A 147 -2.83 7.19 -27.03
C HIS A 147 -2.84 7.70 -28.49
N ASP A 148 -3.51 7.01 -29.41
CA ASP A 148 -3.65 7.46 -30.80
C ASP A 148 -4.60 8.65 -30.93
N GLN A 149 -5.72 8.59 -30.22
CA GLN A 149 -6.77 9.63 -30.26
C GLN A 149 -6.41 10.88 -29.46
N HIS A 150 -5.63 10.73 -28.38
CA HIS A 150 -5.40 11.80 -27.41
C HIS A 150 -3.93 12.20 -27.28
N ALA A 151 -3.10 11.99 -28.32
CA ALA A 151 -1.65 12.22 -28.25
C ALA A 151 -1.28 13.63 -27.74
N GLU A 152 -1.96 14.67 -28.21
CA GLU A 152 -1.68 16.07 -27.83
C GLU A 152 -2.02 16.38 -26.37
N SER A 153 -3.12 15.82 -25.85
CA SER A 153 -3.62 16.03 -24.49
C SER A 153 -3.23 14.91 -23.51
N TYR A 154 -2.44 13.93 -23.95
CA TYR A 154 -2.14 12.71 -23.21
C TYR A 154 -1.50 13.00 -21.84
N ARG A 155 -0.50 13.90 -21.80
CA ARG A 155 0.13 14.34 -20.54
C ARG A 155 -0.89 14.94 -19.56
N GLN A 156 -1.81 15.77 -20.06
CA GLN A 156 -2.83 16.42 -19.24
C GLN A 156 -3.87 15.42 -18.71
N HIS A 157 -4.30 14.47 -19.54
CA HIS A 157 -5.22 13.40 -19.14
C HIS A 157 -4.66 12.58 -17.98
N PHE A 158 -3.41 12.13 -18.08
CA PHE A 158 -2.77 11.40 -16.98
C PHE A 158 -2.56 12.27 -15.75
N PHE A 159 -2.21 13.55 -15.90
CA PHE A 159 -2.12 14.46 -14.76
C PHE A 159 -3.45 14.55 -14.00
N LEU A 160 -4.57 14.81 -14.69
CA LEU A 160 -5.90 14.90 -14.08
C LEU A 160 -6.31 13.59 -13.38
N ALA A 161 -6.04 12.46 -14.01
CA ALA A 161 -6.33 11.15 -13.43
C ALA A 161 -5.51 10.89 -12.16
N ARG A 162 -4.22 11.24 -12.17
CA ARG A 162 -3.34 11.09 -11.01
C ARG A 162 -3.71 11.99 -9.85
N LEU A 163 -4.30 13.18 -10.10
CA LEU A 163 -4.85 14.03 -9.03
C LEU A 163 -5.96 13.32 -8.24
N MET A 164 -6.72 12.40 -8.87
CA MET A 164 -7.73 11.59 -8.17
C MET A 164 -7.10 10.58 -7.20
N MET A 165 -5.84 10.19 -7.40
CA MET A 165 -5.15 9.20 -6.57
C MET A 165 -4.61 9.81 -5.27
N ILE A 166 -4.24 11.10 -5.29
CA ILE A 166 -3.63 11.82 -4.17
C ILE A 166 -4.52 11.84 -2.91
N PRO A 167 -5.84 12.08 -3.01
CA PRO A 167 -6.75 11.96 -1.86
C PRO A 167 -6.71 10.58 -1.20
N LEU A 168 -6.59 9.49 -1.97
CA LEU A 168 -6.55 8.13 -1.43
C LEU A 168 -5.28 7.91 -0.60
N GLY A 169 -4.13 8.38 -1.09
CA GLY A 169 -2.86 8.32 -0.35
C GLY A 169 -2.89 9.18 0.92
N THR A 170 -3.53 10.35 0.85
CA THR A 170 -3.70 11.25 1.99
C THR A 170 -4.64 10.66 3.05
N MET A 171 -5.74 10.02 2.62
CA MET A 171 -6.68 9.32 3.51
C MET A 171 -6.03 8.15 4.23
N ALA A 172 -5.18 7.37 3.53
CA ALA A 172 -4.44 6.28 4.15
C ALA A 172 -3.47 6.78 5.23
N GLY A 173 -2.74 7.87 4.94
CA GLY A 173 -1.87 8.54 5.91
C GLY A 173 -2.65 9.08 7.11
N LEU A 174 -3.78 9.74 6.88
CA LEU A 174 -4.64 10.24 7.96
C LEU A 174 -5.18 9.11 8.85
N LEU A 175 -5.64 8.01 8.24
CA LEU A 175 -6.10 6.84 8.98
C LEU A 175 -4.98 6.24 9.85
N LEU A 176 -3.76 6.16 9.31
CA LEU A 176 -2.58 5.70 10.05
C LEU A 176 -2.31 6.60 11.26
N VAL A 177 -2.35 7.93 11.09
CA VAL A 177 -2.15 8.90 12.17
C VAL A 177 -3.23 8.78 13.25
N ILE A 178 -4.51 8.68 12.85
CA ILE A 178 -5.63 8.49 13.77
C ILE A 178 -5.42 7.23 14.61
N TRP A 179 -5.08 6.12 13.96
CA TRP A 179 -4.89 4.83 14.62
C TRP A 179 -3.67 4.85 15.55
N ALA A 180 -2.53 5.35 15.09
CA ALA A 180 -1.33 5.50 15.90
C ALA A 180 -1.59 6.37 17.13
N ARG A 181 -2.30 7.49 16.97
CA ARG A 181 -2.71 8.35 18.09
C ARG A 181 -3.61 7.61 19.07
N GLN A 182 -4.61 6.89 18.58
CA GLN A 182 -5.57 6.18 19.42
C GLN A 182 -4.91 5.07 20.25
N TRP A 183 -3.93 4.37 19.68
CA TRP A 183 -3.28 3.25 20.37
C TRP A 183 -2.08 3.66 21.21
N PHE A 184 -1.30 4.64 20.76
CA PHE A 184 0.03 4.94 21.31
C PHE A 184 0.23 6.41 21.71
N GLY A 185 -0.76 7.28 21.49
CA GLY A 185 -0.74 8.69 21.88
C GLY A 185 -0.24 9.64 20.79
N GLU A 186 -0.24 10.95 21.08
CA GLU A 186 -0.01 12.00 20.08
C GLU A 186 1.38 11.97 19.45
N SER A 187 2.43 11.70 20.23
CA SER A 187 3.80 11.58 19.69
C SER A 187 3.91 10.46 18.65
N ALA A 188 3.22 9.34 18.86
CA ALA A 188 3.17 8.24 17.90
C ALA A 188 2.36 8.62 16.66
N GLY A 189 1.28 9.38 16.82
CA GLY A 189 0.52 9.95 15.69
C GLY A 189 1.37 10.86 14.80
N LEU A 190 2.17 11.76 15.40
CA LEU A 190 3.09 12.64 14.66
C LEU A 190 4.21 11.84 13.99
N LEU A 191 4.81 10.88 14.69
CA LEU A 191 5.82 10.00 14.10
C LEU A 191 5.25 9.21 12.92
N ALA A 192 4.03 8.69 13.04
CA ALA A 192 3.37 7.97 11.95
C ALA A 192 3.12 8.87 10.73
N ALA A 193 2.74 10.14 10.94
CA ALA A 193 2.62 11.13 9.87
C ALA A 193 3.97 11.34 9.16
N MET A 194 5.05 11.53 9.92
CA MET A 194 6.39 11.70 9.36
C MET A 194 6.82 10.47 8.55
N LEU A 195 6.70 9.26 9.12
CA LEU A 195 7.06 8.01 8.44
C LEU A 195 6.30 7.82 7.12
N TRP A 196 5.03 8.20 7.07
CA TRP A 196 4.20 8.12 5.87
C TRP A 196 4.64 9.13 4.80
N VAL A 197 4.74 10.40 5.16
CA VAL A 197 5.05 11.50 4.24
C VAL A 197 6.47 11.40 3.69
N THR A 198 7.42 10.91 4.49
CA THR A 198 8.83 10.77 4.08
C THR A 198 9.17 9.38 3.54
N CYS A 199 8.19 8.55 3.19
CA CYS A 199 8.43 7.25 2.55
C CYS A 199 8.31 7.38 1.03
N PRO A 200 9.43 7.29 0.27
CA PRO A 200 9.40 7.45 -1.19
C PRO A 200 8.48 6.43 -1.88
N THR A 201 8.45 5.18 -1.41
CA THR A 201 7.54 4.16 -1.97
C THR A 201 6.07 4.57 -1.81
N VAL A 202 5.65 5.02 -0.63
CA VAL A 202 4.28 5.50 -0.41
C VAL A 202 3.99 6.73 -1.26
N LEU A 203 4.94 7.67 -1.34
CA LEU A 203 4.78 8.90 -2.11
C LEU A 203 4.65 8.61 -3.61
N ALA A 204 5.48 7.72 -4.16
CA ALA A 204 5.42 7.30 -5.55
C ALA A 204 4.07 6.64 -5.89
N HIS A 205 3.62 5.69 -5.07
CA HIS A 205 2.34 5.02 -5.31
C HIS A 205 1.12 5.91 -4.95
N SER A 206 1.33 7.07 -4.34
CA SER A 206 0.27 8.08 -4.11
C SER A 206 -0.08 8.91 -5.33
N SER A 207 0.77 8.90 -6.36
CA SER A 207 0.58 9.68 -7.58
C SER A 207 0.31 8.83 -8.83
N LEU A 208 0.29 7.50 -8.75
CA LEU A 208 0.11 6.62 -9.91
C LEU A 208 -1.33 6.12 -10.04
N VAL A 209 -1.85 6.05 -11.26
CA VAL A 209 -3.12 5.38 -11.57
C VAL A 209 -2.92 3.85 -11.55
N ALA A 210 -2.75 3.33 -10.34
CA ALA A 210 -2.53 1.92 -10.07
C ALA A 210 -3.40 1.43 -8.90
N HIS A 211 -3.62 0.13 -8.84
CA HIS A 211 -4.50 -0.50 -7.85
C HIS A 211 -3.83 -0.67 -6.47
N ASP A 212 -2.50 -0.54 -6.37
CA ASP A 212 -1.73 -0.91 -5.17
C ASP A 212 -2.00 -0.03 -3.94
N LEU A 213 -2.03 1.30 -4.10
CA LEU A 213 -2.34 2.22 -3.00
C LEU A 213 -3.83 2.19 -2.60
N PRO A 214 -4.81 2.22 -3.54
CA PRO A 214 -6.21 2.02 -3.19
C PRO A 214 -6.46 0.70 -2.44
N ALA A 215 -5.80 -0.39 -2.86
CA ALA A 215 -5.85 -1.67 -2.16
C ALA A 215 -5.25 -1.59 -0.75
N THR A 216 -4.15 -0.84 -0.59
CA THR A 216 -3.53 -0.57 0.72
C THR A 216 -4.49 0.18 1.64
N LEU A 217 -5.11 1.27 1.15
CA LEU A 217 -6.13 2.01 1.89
C LEU A 217 -7.32 1.12 2.25
N GLY A 218 -7.87 0.40 1.28
CA GLY A 218 -9.02 -0.49 1.46
C GLY A 218 -8.75 -1.55 2.51
N ALA A 219 -7.63 -2.29 2.38
CA ALA A 219 -7.22 -3.29 3.35
C ALA A 219 -7.08 -2.69 4.76
N PHE A 220 -6.37 -1.57 4.89
CA PHE A 220 -6.14 -0.94 6.19
C PHE A 220 -7.43 -0.39 6.81
N ALA A 221 -8.32 0.21 6.01
CA ALA A 221 -9.64 0.68 6.43
C ALA A 221 -10.56 -0.46 6.86
N THR A 222 -10.53 -1.61 6.16
CA THR A 222 -11.26 -2.82 6.57
C THR A 222 -10.81 -3.31 7.95
N VAL A 223 -9.50 -3.37 8.21
CA VAL A 223 -9.00 -3.77 9.54
C VAL A 223 -9.37 -2.74 10.60
N ALA A 224 -9.23 -1.43 10.30
CA ALA A 224 -9.63 -0.37 11.23
C ALA A 224 -11.12 -0.46 11.58
N ALA A 225 -11.99 -0.67 10.59
CA ALA A 225 -13.42 -0.85 10.78
C ALA A 225 -13.73 -2.13 11.58
N CYS A 226 -12.98 -3.21 11.37
CA CYS A 226 -13.11 -4.45 12.14
C CYS A 226 -12.73 -4.24 13.62
N VAL A 227 -11.62 -3.54 13.91
CA VAL A 227 -11.24 -3.17 15.28
C VAL A 227 -12.30 -2.27 15.91
N TYR A 228 -12.82 -1.29 15.15
CA TYR A 228 -13.89 -0.42 15.63
C TYR A 228 -15.18 -1.20 15.94
N TRP A 229 -15.54 -2.17 15.10
CA TRP A 229 -16.67 -3.05 15.33
C TRP A 229 -16.46 -3.96 16.54
N GLN A 230 -15.32 -4.64 16.66
CA GLN A 230 -14.98 -5.49 17.81
C GLN A 230 -15.06 -4.72 19.14
N SER A 231 -14.62 -3.46 19.14
CA SER A 231 -14.60 -2.63 20.36
C SER A 231 -15.99 -2.32 20.92
N ARG A 232 -17.01 -2.20 20.06
CA ARG A 232 -18.44 -2.13 20.45
C ARG A 232 -19.30 -2.80 19.38
N PRO A 233 -19.61 -4.09 19.53
CA PRO A 233 -20.34 -4.85 18.52
C PRO A 233 -21.75 -4.29 18.30
N THR A 234 -21.97 -3.63 17.16
CA THR A 234 -23.27 -3.05 16.76
C THR A 234 -23.48 -3.28 15.28
N TRP A 235 -24.74 -3.39 14.85
CA TRP A 235 -25.13 -3.55 13.44
C TRP A 235 -24.52 -2.47 12.54
N LYS A 236 -24.58 -1.21 12.95
CA LYS A 236 -24.01 -0.08 12.18
C LYS A 236 -22.51 -0.27 11.91
N ARG A 237 -21.74 -0.75 12.89
CA ARG A 237 -20.30 -0.97 12.74
C ARG A 237 -19.97 -2.24 11.95
N ALA A 238 -20.80 -3.27 12.07
CA ALA A 238 -20.68 -4.47 11.24
C ALA A 238 -20.95 -4.14 9.76
N CYS A 239 -21.99 -3.36 9.48
CA CYS A 239 -22.27 -2.85 8.13
C CYS A 239 -21.14 -1.98 7.62
N LEU A 240 -20.57 -1.07 8.44
CA LEU A 240 -19.40 -0.28 8.06
C LEU A 240 -18.21 -1.16 7.68
N TRP A 241 -17.91 -2.20 8.48
CA TRP A 241 -16.86 -3.17 8.14
C TRP A 241 -17.14 -3.86 6.80
N GLY A 242 -18.37 -4.31 6.58
CA GLY A 242 -18.80 -4.91 5.33
C GLY A 242 -18.66 -3.98 4.12
N THR A 243 -19.04 -2.71 4.27
CA THR A 243 -18.86 -1.69 3.22
C THR A 243 -17.38 -1.45 2.92
N MET A 244 -16.52 -1.33 3.94
CA MET A 244 -15.08 -1.16 3.73
C MET A 244 -14.46 -2.38 3.06
N LEU A 245 -14.85 -3.59 3.46
CA LEU A 245 -14.41 -4.83 2.80
C LEU A 245 -14.85 -4.89 1.34
N GLY A 246 -16.11 -4.55 1.04
CA GLY A 246 -16.63 -4.51 -0.33
C GLY A 246 -15.88 -3.52 -1.20
N LEU A 247 -15.68 -2.29 -0.73
CA LEU A 247 -14.89 -1.28 -1.44
C LEU A 247 -13.45 -1.73 -1.65
N ALA A 248 -12.83 -2.38 -0.66
CA ALA A 248 -11.47 -2.86 -0.77
C ALA A 248 -11.35 -3.98 -1.82
N LEU A 249 -12.29 -4.92 -1.86
CA LEU A 249 -12.34 -5.96 -2.89
C LEU A 249 -12.58 -5.39 -4.30
N LEU A 250 -13.32 -4.29 -4.42
CA LEU A 250 -13.47 -3.54 -5.67
C LEU A 250 -12.20 -2.77 -6.09
N THR A 251 -11.17 -2.68 -5.25
CA THR A 251 -9.87 -2.15 -5.68
C THR A 251 -8.95 -3.24 -6.21
N LYS A 252 -8.88 -4.39 -5.53
CA LYS A 252 -8.01 -5.52 -5.88
C LYS A 252 -8.49 -6.78 -5.17
N LEU A 253 -8.68 -7.86 -5.92
CA LEU A 253 -9.19 -9.15 -5.40
C LEU A 253 -8.33 -9.72 -4.27
N THR A 254 -7.02 -9.55 -4.37
CA THR A 254 -6.05 -10.05 -3.39
C THR A 254 -6.19 -9.40 -2.01
N VAL A 255 -6.96 -8.31 -1.87
CA VAL A 255 -7.31 -7.77 -0.55
C VAL A 255 -8.13 -8.76 0.28
N ALA A 256 -8.75 -9.79 -0.33
CA ALA A 256 -9.38 -10.90 0.38
C ALA A 256 -8.45 -11.56 1.43
N PHE A 257 -7.13 -11.49 1.24
CA PHE A 257 -6.14 -11.94 2.24
C PHE A 257 -6.22 -11.18 3.58
N ILE A 258 -6.99 -10.09 3.70
CA ILE A 258 -7.20 -9.39 4.96
C ILE A 258 -8.18 -10.10 5.91
N LEU A 259 -8.99 -11.05 5.42
CA LEU A 259 -9.98 -11.76 6.22
C LEU A 259 -9.37 -12.51 7.43
N PRO A 260 -8.25 -13.26 7.31
CA PRO A 260 -7.53 -13.80 8.45
C PRO A 260 -7.19 -12.77 9.53
N VAL A 261 -6.83 -11.54 9.16
CA VAL A 261 -6.56 -10.45 10.12
C VAL A 261 -7.84 -10.04 10.86
N CYS A 262 -8.97 -9.97 10.13
CA CYS A 262 -10.27 -9.70 10.73
C CYS A 262 -10.66 -10.78 11.74
N ILE A 263 -10.43 -12.06 11.44
CA ILE A 263 -10.65 -13.16 12.38
C ILE A 263 -9.71 -13.02 13.59
N ALA A 264 -8.42 -12.75 13.34
CA ALA A 264 -7.40 -12.57 14.38
C ALA A 264 -7.77 -11.45 15.36
N ILE A 265 -8.40 -10.36 14.90
CA ILE A 265 -8.91 -9.29 15.78
C ILE A 265 -9.86 -9.82 16.85
N TRP A 266 -10.82 -10.68 16.46
CA TRP A 266 -11.84 -11.21 17.37
C TRP A 266 -11.29 -12.24 18.38
N VAL A 267 -10.15 -12.86 18.05
CA VAL A 267 -9.47 -13.86 18.88
C VAL A 267 -8.41 -13.22 19.79
N ILE A 268 -7.59 -12.33 19.23
CA ILE A 268 -6.38 -11.79 19.88
C ILE A 268 -6.71 -10.58 20.74
N LEU A 269 -7.49 -9.61 20.24
CA LEU A 269 -7.74 -8.38 21.02
C LEU A 269 -8.71 -8.67 22.18
N PRO A 270 -8.47 -8.07 23.37
CA PRO A 270 -9.40 -8.23 24.47
C PRO A 270 -10.75 -7.65 24.08
N LYS A 271 -11.81 -8.30 24.53
CA LYS A 271 -13.17 -7.81 24.31
C LYS A 271 -13.41 -6.71 25.34
N SER A 272 -13.57 -5.48 24.87
CA SER A 272 -13.92 -4.34 25.72
C SER A 272 -15.34 -4.42 26.30
N VAL A 273 -16.16 -5.36 25.80
CA VAL A 273 -17.51 -5.62 26.28
C VAL A 273 -17.69 -7.13 26.43
N PHE A 274 -18.23 -7.59 27.56
CA PHE A 274 -18.67 -8.97 27.71
C PHE A 274 -19.73 -9.26 26.64
N ILE A 275 -19.40 -10.16 25.71
CA ILE A 275 -20.35 -10.63 24.69
C ILE A 275 -21.34 -11.55 25.40
N THR A 276 -22.39 -10.98 25.97
CA THR A 276 -23.48 -11.69 26.61
C THR A 276 -24.36 -12.44 25.60
N LYS A 277 -24.33 -12.05 24.32
CA LYS A 277 -25.16 -12.66 23.26
C LYS A 277 -24.35 -13.03 22.01
N ARG A 278 -23.62 -14.16 22.07
CA ARG A 278 -22.83 -14.68 20.93
C ARG A 278 -23.65 -14.83 19.64
N LYS A 279 -24.94 -15.14 19.74
CA LYS A 279 -25.87 -15.23 18.59
C LYS A 279 -26.03 -13.91 17.83
N GLU A 280 -26.01 -12.76 18.51
CA GLU A 280 -26.16 -11.45 17.86
C GLU A 280 -24.94 -11.11 16.99
N ILE A 281 -23.75 -11.58 17.37
CA ILE A 281 -22.52 -11.34 16.59
C ILE A 281 -22.55 -12.11 15.28
N VAL A 282 -23.06 -13.34 15.28
CA VAL A 282 -23.23 -14.13 14.06
C VAL A 282 -24.10 -13.38 13.07
N TRP A 283 -25.22 -12.82 13.52
CA TRP A 283 -26.08 -12.01 12.66
C TRP A 283 -25.45 -10.69 12.20
N GLN A 284 -24.61 -10.07 13.05
CA GLN A 284 -23.80 -8.92 12.63
C GLN A 284 -22.77 -9.29 11.55
N ILE A 285 -22.13 -10.46 11.64
CA ILE A 285 -21.26 -10.98 10.57
C ILE A 285 -22.05 -11.13 9.28
N PHE A 286 -23.24 -11.76 9.34
CA PHE A 286 -24.11 -11.88 8.16
C PHE A 286 -24.50 -10.52 7.58
N ALA A 287 -24.83 -9.53 8.40
CA ALA A 287 -25.11 -8.17 7.92
C ALA A 287 -23.88 -7.52 7.26
N GLY A 288 -22.69 -7.69 7.83
CA GLY A 288 -21.45 -7.19 7.21
C GLY A 288 -21.14 -7.88 5.88
N LEU A 289 -21.29 -9.20 5.80
CA LEU A 289 -21.11 -9.95 4.55
C LEU A 289 -22.17 -9.57 3.51
N PHE A 290 -23.42 -9.37 3.92
CA PHE A 290 -24.48 -8.87 3.05
C PHE A 290 -24.16 -7.48 2.50
N MET A 291 -23.65 -6.56 3.34
CA MET A 291 -23.18 -5.25 2.88
C MET A 291 -21.98 -5.35 1.93
N THR A 292 -21.07 -6.30 2.16
CA THR A 292 -19.95 -6.58 1.24
C THR A 292 -20.49 -7.02 -0.12
N TRP A 293 -21.40 -7.99 -0.12
CA TRP A 293 -22.06 -8.48 -1.33
C TRP A 293 -22.85 -7.38 -2.05
N LEU A 294 -23.58 -6.53 -1.31
CA LEU A 294 -24.32 -5.40 -1.87
C LEU A 294 -23.38 -4.41 -2.58
N VAL A 295 -22.26 -4.03 -1.94
CA VAL A 295 -21.27 -3.12 -2.55
C VAL A 295 -20.66 -3.73 -3.81
N LEU A 296 -20.28 -5.01 -3.77
CA LEU A 296 -19.78 -5.70 -4.96
C LEU A 296 -20.85 -5.74 -6.06
N SER A 297 -22.11 -6.02 -5.71
CA SER A 297 -23.22 -6.17 -6.66
C SER A 297 -23.55 -4.86 -7.37
N LEU A 298 -23.42 -3.71 -6.70
CA LEU A 298 -23.64 -2.39 -7.33
C LEU A 298 -22.74 -2.16 -8.54
N GLN A 299 -21.53 -2.71 -8.52
CA GLN A 299 -20.58 -2.58 -9.62
C GLN A 299 -20.85 -3.56 -10.77
N PHE A 300 -21.24 -4.79 -10.45
CA PHE A 300 -21.47 -5.85 -11.44
C PHE A 300 -22.89 -5.91 -11.98
N PHE A 301 -23.80 -5.02 -11.54
CA PHE A 301 -25.22 -5.06 -11.91
C PHE A 301 -25.46 -5.18 -13.42
N ALA A 302 -24.63 -4.54 -14.25
CA ALA A 302 -24.70 -4.59 -15.71
C ALA A 302 -24.23 -5.94 -16.33
N LEU A 303 -23.35 -6.69 -15.66
CA LEU A 303 -22.82 -7.99 -16.13
C LEU A 303 -23.61 -9.19 -15.57
N GLY A 304 -24.69 -8.94 -14.83
CA GLY A 304 -25.51 -9.97 -14.19
C GLY A 304 -25.40 -9.97 -12.67
N VAL A 305 -26.07 -10.94 -12.04
CA VAL A 305 -26.07 -11.07 -10.58
C VAL A 305 -24.82 -11.83 -10.15
N LEU A 306 -24.12 -11.36 -9.11
CA LEU A 306 -23.09 -12.13 -8.43
C LEU A 306 -23.61 -13.54 -8.08
N PRO A 307 -22.78 -14.60 -8.19
CA PRO A 307 -21.32 -14.55 -8.14
C PRO A 307 -20.58 -14.74 -9.49
N ALA A 308 -21.27 -15.03 -10.59
CA ALA A 308 -20.65 -15.45 -11.85
C ALA A 308 -19.54 -14.51 -12.38
N PRO A 309 -19.75 -13.19 -12.53
CA PRO A 309 -18.70 -12.30 -13.04
C PRO A 309 -17.48 -12.25 -12.10
N TYR A 310 -17.69 -12.28 -10.79
CA TYR A 310 -16.61 -12.26 -9.80
C TYR A 310 -15.79 -13.55 -9.81
N LEU A 311 -16.41 -14.71 -10.07
CA LEU A 311 -15.68 -15.98 -10.20
C LEU A 311 -14.74 -15.97 -11.42
N ALA A 312 -15.18 -15.39 -12.55
CA ALA A 312 -14.34 -15.26 -13.73
C ALA A 312 -13.08 -14.41 -13.45
N GLU A 313 -13.19 -13.36 -12.64
CA GLU A 313 -12.03 -12.56 -12.24
C GLU A 313 -11.02 -13.37 -11.39
N TRP A 314 -11.50 -14.24 -10.50
CA TRP A 314 -10.63 -15.14 -9.72
C TRP A 314 -9.93 -16.19 -10.60
N GLU A 315 -10.62 -16.70 -11.62
CA GLU A 315 -10.03 -17.63 -12.59
C GLU A 315 -8.93 -16.95 -13.41
N ALA A 316 -9.17 -15.73 -13.90
CA ALA A 316 -8.17 -14.93 -14.59
C ALA A 316 -6.96 -14.61 -13.69
N LEU A 317 -7.21 -14.25 -12.42
CA LEU A 317 -6.14 -14.02 -11.44
C LEU A 317 -5.31 -15.30 -11.21
N ARG A 318 -5.97 -16.46 -11.11
CA ARG A 318 -5.29 -17.74 -10.91
C ARG A 318 -4.33 -18.05 -12.06
N GLU A 319 -4.75 -17.81 -13.30
CA GLU A 319 -3.92 -18.01 -14.48
C GLU A 319 -2.68 -17.10 -14.46
N VAL A 320 -2.86 -15.81 -14.19
CA VAL A 320 -1.74 -14.85 -14.08
C VAL A 320 -0.76 -15.23 -12.96
N LEU A 321 -1.26 -15.74 -11.83
CA LEU A 321 -0.40 -16.17 -10.71
C LEU A 321 0.43 -17.43 -11.03
N THR A 322 0.10 -18.18 -12.08
CA THR A 322 0.87 -19.34 -12.53
C THR A 322 1.93 -19.01 -13.58
N VAL A 323 1.87 -17.82 -14.20
CA VAL A 323 2.87 -17.38 -15.16
C VAL A 323 4.18 -17.12 -14.42
N LYS A 324 5.28 -17.74 -14.87
CA LYS A 324 6.61 -17.49 -14.33
C LYS A 324 7.19 -16.21 -14.93
N HIS A 325 7.81 -15.38 -14.10
CA HIS A 325 8.50 -14.18 -14.54
C HIS A 325 9.97 -14.19 -14.08
N PRO A 326 10.89 -13.59 -14.85
CA PRO A 326 12.26 -13.39 -14.40
C PRO A 326 12.26 -12.43 -13.20
N VAL A 327 12.68 -12.90 -12.04
CA VAL A 327 12.85 -12.11 -10.81
C VAL A 327 14.34 -11.87 -10.58
N PHE A 328 14.70 -10.64 -10.23
CA PHE A 328 16.07 -10.27 -9.92
C PHE A 328 16.21 -9.87 -8.45
N LEU A 329 17.25 -10.38 -7.79
CA LEU A 329 17.63 -10.00 -6.44
C LEU A 329 19.15 -10.09 -6.27
N ASN A 330 19.79 -8.99 -5.86
CA ASN A 330 21.21 -8.93 -5.49
C ASN A 330 22.17 -9.58 -6.52
N GLY A 331 21.99 -9.30 -7.81
CA GLY A 331 22.84 -9.85 -8.88
C GLY A 331 22.39 -11.18 -9.46
N GLU A 332 21.36 -11.82 -8.90
CA GLU A 332 20.89 -13.13 -9.34
C GLU A 332 19.51 -13.05 -10.00
N TRP A 333 19.36 -13.78 -11.12
CA TRP A 333 18.09 -13.99 -11.82
C TRP A 333 17.49 -15.35 -11.48
N ASN A 334 16.20 -15.38 -11.13
CA ASN A 334 15.46 -16.61 -10.85
C ASN A 334 14.02 -16.51 -11.37
N SER A 335 13.54 -17.50 -12.11
CA SER A 335 12.17 -17.55 -12.62
C SER A 335 11.13 -18.10 -11.62
N GLU A 336 11.59 -18.67 -10.52
CA GLU A 336 10.76 -19.16 -9.40
C GLU A 336 10.65 -18.14 -8.25
N GLY A 337 11.41 -17.04 -8.32
CA GLY A 337 11.48 -16.02 -7.29
C GLY A 337 12.38 -16.40 -6.09
N PHE A 338 12.40 -15.53 -5.09
CA PHE A 338 13.20 -15.66 -3.87
C PHE A 338 12.31 -15.56 -2.63
N ARG A 339 12.42 -16.53 -1.71
CA ARG A 339 11.66 -16.49 -0.44
C ARG A 339 12.01 -15.28 0.43
N SER A 340 13.21 -14.73 0.27
CA SER A 340 13.70 -13.55 0.99
C SER A 340 13.46 -12.23 0.25
N TYR A 341 12.81 -12.23 -0.91
CA TYR A 341 12.69 -11.06 -1.78
C TYR A 341 12.17 -9.83 -1.04
N TYR A 342 11.00 -9.94 -0.41
CA TYR A 342 10.38 -8.79 0.25
C TYR A 342 11.12 -8.35 1.51
N LEU A 343 11.82 -9.25 2.20
CA LEU A 343 12.71 -8.87 3.30
C LEU A 343 13.82 -7.95 2.81
N TRP A 344 14.50 -8.35 1.72
CA TRP A 344 15.52 -7.51 1.09
C TRP A 344 14.94 -6.23 0.49
N ALA A 345 13.76 -6.31 -0.14
CA ALA A 345 13.09 -5.13 -0.66
C ALA A 345 12.81 -4.10 0.44
N PHE A 346 12.35 -4.52 1.62
CA PHE A 346 12.21 -3.61 2.77
C PHE A 346 13.54 -3.01 3.21
N ILE A 347 14.61 -3.81 3.27
CA ILE A 347 15.95 -3.34 3.66
C ILE A 347 16.48 -2.30 2.66
N TRP A 348 16.20 -2.45 1.37
CA TRP A 348 16.73 -1.57 0.31
C TRP A 348 15.87 -0.33 0.04
N LYS A 349 14.54 -0.47 0.11
CA LYS A 349 13.59 0.58 -0.31
C LYS A 349 13.06 1.42 0.84
N LEU A 350 13.02 0.92 2.07
CA LEU A 350 12.54 1.73 3.20
C LEU A 350 13.58 2.80 3.58
N PRO A 351 13.16 4.03 3.91
CA PRO A 351 14.07 5.05 4.43
C PRO A 351 14.82 4.53 5.66
N LEU A 352 16.11 4.87 5.77
CA LEU A 352 16.91 4.44 6.93
C LEU A 352 16.31 4.87 8.26
N ALA A 353 15.73 6.08 8.33
CA ALA A 353 15.04 6.55 9.52
C ALA A 353 13.86 5.63 9.90
N MET A 354 13.13 5.08 8.93
CA MET A 354 12.06 4.11 9.18
C MET A 354 12.61 2.77 9.68
N LEU A 355 13.72 2.27 9.11
CA LEU A 355 14.38 1.06 9.60
C LEU A 355 14.85 1.24 11.05
N VAL A 356 15.43 2.40 11.40
CA VAL A 356 15.81 2.71 12.77
C VAL A 356 14.59 2.81 13.69
N CYS A 357 13.49 3.43 13.26
CA CYS A 357 12.24 3.44 14.02
C CYS A 357 11.67 2.04 14.24
N LEU A 358 11.76 1.12 13.27
CA LEU A 358 11.36 -0.28 13.45
C LEU A 358 12.22 -0.98 14.53
N MET A 359 13.54 -0.78 14.51
CA MET A 359 14.45 -1.32 15.53
C MET A 359 14.17 -0.72 16.92
N LEU A 360 13.97 0.59 17.00
CA LEU A 360 13.65 1.28 18.25
C LEU A 360 12.27 0.88 18.79
N ALA A 361 11.28 0.68 17.92
CA ALA A 361 9.97 0.18 18.31
C ALA A 361 10.07 -1.24 18.90
N MET A 362 10.84 -2.13 18.27
CA MET A 362 11.10 -3.46 18.81
C MET A 362 11.75 -3.39 20.21
N ALA A 363 12.82 -2.60 20.36
CA ALA A 363 13.49 -2.40 21.64
C ALA A 363 12.55 -1.79 22.69
N PHE A 364 11.69 -0.85 22.29
CA PHE A 364 10.68 -0.24 23.16
C PHE A 364 9.67 -1.28 23.66
N VAL A 365 9.12 -2.10 22.77
CA VAL A 365 8.15 -3.14 23.12
C VAL A 365 8.77 -4.14 24.09
N VAL A 366 10.00 -4.60 23.83
CA VAL A 366 10.73 -5.50 24.73
C VAL A 366 10.96 -4.84 26.10
N ARG A 367 11.48 -3.61 26.15
CA ARG A 367 11.72 -2.88 27.40
C ARG A 367 10.42 -2.67 28.18
N LYS A 368 9.38 -2.18 27.52
CA LYS A 368 8.06 -1.94 28.13
C LYS A 368 7.45 -3.23 28.64
N SER A 369 7.63 -4.36 27.96
CA SER A 369 7.16 -5.67 28.43
C SER A 369 7.86 -6.19 29.70
N ARG A 370 9.06 -5.67 30.01
CA ARG A 370 9.80 -5.97 31.25
C ARG A 370 9.42 -5.04 32.40
N ILE A 371 9.10 -3.78 32.11
CA ILE A 371 8.75 -2.77 33.11
C ILE A 371 7.27 -2.90 33.53
N VAL A 372 6.38 -3.14 32.58
CA VAL A 372 4.97 -3.38 32.88
C VAL A 372 4.87 -4.72 33.59
N GLY A 373 4.51 -4.68 34.88
CA GLY A 373 4.28 -5.86 35.70
C GLY A 373 3.28 -6.82 35.06
N GLU A 374 3.29 -8.08 35.50
CA GLU A 374 2.33 -9.07 35.00
C GLU A 374 0.89 -8.59 35.23
N GLY A 375 0.09 -8.57 34.17
CA GLY A 375 -1.26 -8.00 34.21
C GLY A 375 -1.81 -7.60 32.84
N GLU A 376 -2.98 -6.94 32.85
CA GLU A 376 -3.73 -6.61 31.63
C GLU A 376 -2.97 -5.68 30.67
N GLY A 377 -2.15 -4.76 31.19
CA GLY A 377 -1.37 -3.83 30.38
C GLY A 377 -0.31 -4.51 29.50
N LYS A 378 0.41 -5.51 30.05
CA LYS A 378 1.40 -6.30 29.31
C LYS A 378 0.70 -7.17 28.25
N ASN A 379 -0.43 -7.78 28.60
CA ASN A 379 -1.23 -8.57 27.67
C ASN A 379 -1.74 -7.75 26.49
N LEU A 380 -2.24 -6.53 26.74
CA LEU A 380 -2.72 -5.63 25.68
C LEU A 380 -1.59 -5.19 24.73
N LEU A 381 -0.40 -4.88 25.26
CA LEU A 381 0.77 -4.52 24.44
C LEU A 381 1.13 -5.66 23.48
N TRP A 382 1.26 -6.88 23.98
CA TRP A 382 1.58 -8.05 23.16
C TRP A 382 0.50 -8.35 22.11
N ARG A 383 -0.78 -8.30 22.51
CA ARG A 383 -1.92 -8.54 21.60
C ARG A 383 -1.97 -7.54 20.45
N ARG A 384 -1.75 -6.24 20.72
CA ARG A 384 -1.67 -5.21 19.67
C ARG A 384 -0.53 -5.48 18.70
N ASN A 385 0.67 -5.76 19.21
CA ASN A 385 1.84 -6.02 18.37
C ASN A 385 1.70 -7.31 17.56
N LEU A 386 1.12 -8.37 18.15
CA LEU A 386 0.80 -9.61 17.44
C LEU A 386 -0.16 -9.34 16.27
N LEU A 387 -1.20 -8.53 16.48
CA LEU A 387 -2.11 -8.14 15.41
C LEU A 387 -1.42 -7.35 14.29
N LEU A 388 -0.53 -6.40 14.63
CA LEU A 388 0.25 -5.67 13.61
C LEU A 388 1.12 -6.62 12.79
N MET A 389 1.83 -7.55 13.45
CA MET A 389 2.67 -8.52 12.77
C MET A 389 1.86 -9.54 11.97
N THR A 390 0.65 -9.90 12.42
CA THR A 390 -0.29 -10.67 11.60
C THR A 390 -0.62 -9.88 10.34
N GLY A 391 -1.00 -8.61 10.45
CA GLY A 391 -1.28 -7.74 9.29
C GLY A 391 -0.14 -7.68 8.27
N VAL A 392 1.11 -7.60 8.72
CA VAL A 392 2.29 -7.68 7.85
C VAL A 392 2.42 -9.07 7.21
N ALA A 393 2.32 -10.13 8.02
CA ALA A 393 2.54 -11.51 7.59
C ALA A 393 1.55 -11.95 6.51
N VAL A 394 0.27 -11.54 6.58
CA VAL A 394 -0.74 -12.02 5.62
C VAL A 394 -0.53 -11.50 4.20
N PHE A 395 0.19 -10.39 4.03
CA PHE A 395 0.59 -9.91 2.70
C PHE A 395 1.99 -10.40 2.31
N VAL A 396 2.95 -10.34 3.24
CA VAL A 396 4.35 -10.64 2.93
C VAL A 396 4.58 -12.14 2.71
N ILE A 397 3.96 -13.02 3.50
CA ILE A 397 4.21 -14.47 3.39
C ILE A 397 3.69 -15.01 2.05
N PRO A 398 2.41 -14.81 1.66
CA PRO A 398 1.93 -15.33 0.37
C PRO A 398 2.69 -14.75 -0.82
N ALA A 399 3.02 -13.45 -0.77
CA ALA A 399 3.81 -12.81 -1.82
C ALA A 399 5.24 -13.39 -1.90
N SER A 400 5.87 -13.69 -0.76
CA SER A 400 7.21 -14.31 -0.73
C SER A 400 7.23 -15.77 -1.18
N LEU A 401 6.07 -16.43 -1.15
CA LEU A 401 5.89 -17.80 -1.64
C LEU A 401 5.47 -17.86 -3.12
N SER A 402 5.06 -16.74 -3.71
CA SER A 402 4.76 -16.65 -5.14
C SER A 402 6.03 -16.37 -5.96
N GLY A 403 6.04 -16.82 -7.21
CA GLY A 403 7.09 -16.48 -8.19
C GLY A 403 6.96 -15.08 -8.79
N ASN A 404 5.82 -14.40 -8.56
CA ASN A 404 5.52 -13.09 -9.15
C ASN A 404 6.03 -11.97 -8.24
N GLN A 405 7.35 -11.77 -8.22
CA GLN A 405 8.04 -10.84 -7.33
C GLN A 405 8.68 -9.71 -8.14
N LEU A 406 7.82 -8.86 -8.71
CA LEU A 406 8.23 -7.81 -9.66
C LEU A 406 8.37 -6.43 -9.02
N GLY A 407 7.99 -6.28 -7.74
CA GLY A 407 8.07 -5.00 -7.06
C GLY A 407 7.64 -5.06 -5.60
N ILE A 408 8.25 -4.22 -4.76
CA ILE A 408 7.81 -4.03 -3.36
C ILE A 408 6.34 -3.59 -3.26
N ARG A 409 5.78 -3.03 -4.33
CA ARG A 409 4.37 -2.60 -4.43
C ARG A 409 3.36 -3.71 -4.13
N TYR A 410 3.70 -4.97 -4.38
CA TYR A 410 2.81 -6.11 -4.09
C TYR A 410 2.57 -6.33 -2.60
N VAL A 411 3.46 -5.84 -1.73
CA VAL A 411 3.30 -5.86 -0.27
C VAL A 411 3.04 -4.47 0.31
N LEU A 412 2.67 -3.49 -0.52
CA LEU A 412 2.29 -2.15 -0.06
C LEU A 412 1.20 -2.17 1.03
N PRO A 413 0.20 -3.08 1.00
CA PRO A 413 -0.77 -3.23 2.10
C PRO A 413 -0.17 -3.55 3.47
N ALA A 414 1.08 -4.04 3.55
CA ALA A 414 1.79 -4.26 4.80
C ALA A 414 2.39 -2.97 5.40
N PHE A 415 2.59 -1.92 4.60
CA PHE A 415 3.28 -0.69 5.03
C PHE A 415 2.58 0.03 6.18
N PRO A 416 1.25 0.26 6.17
CA PRO A 416 0.57 0.90 7.29
C PRO A 416 0.77 0.14 8.61
N PHE A 417 0.81 -1.20 8.59
CA PHE A 417 1.04 -2.01 9.79
C PHE A 417 2.49 -1.91 10.27
N LEU A 418 3.47 -1.91 9.36
CA LEU A 418 4.89 -1.67 9.67
C LEU A 418 5.10 -0.27 10.26
N MET A 419 4.48 0.76 9.68
CA MET A 419 4.58 2.13 10.16
C MET A 419 3.86 2.32 11.51
N LEU A 420 2.72 1.67 11.72
CA LEU A 420 2.01 1.68 12.99
C LEU A 420 2.83 0.98 14.09
N PHE A 421 3.56 -0.09 13.74
CA PHE A 421 4.53 -0.71 14.64
C PHE A 421 5.69 0.24 14.94
N ALA A 422 6.32 0.81 13.91
CA ALA A 422 7.43 1.77 14.03
C ALA A 422 7.06 3.02 14.84
N ALA A 423 5.80 3.46 14.78
CA ALA A 423 5.30 4.62 15.53
C ALA A 423 5.44 4.47 17.06
N GLN A 424 5.56 3.24 17.57
CA GLN A 424 5.82 2.99 18.99
C GLN A 424 7.21 3.44 19.44
N ALA A 425 8.15 3.68 18.52
CA ALA A 425 9.43 4.30 18.86
C ALA A 425 9.24 5.66 19.54
N ALA A 426 8.10 6.34 19.31
CA ALA A 426 7.75 7.57 20.02
C ALA A 426 7.63 7.43 21.54
N GLY A 427 7.42 6.20 22.04
CA GLY A 427 7.41 5.91 23.47
C GLY A 427 8.77 6.17 24.16
N TRP A 428 9.86 6.21 23.39
CA TRP A 428 11.17 6.62 23.87
C TRP A 428 11.30 8.12 24.14
N TRP A 429 10.36 8.96 23.73
CA TRP A 429 10.37 10.41 23.95
C TRP A 429 9.36 10.86 25.01
N GLN A 430 8.94 9.92 25.85
CA GLN A 430 8.09 10.16 27.01
C GLN A 430 8.94 10.11 28.31
N LYS A 431 8.37 10.50 29.46
CA LYS A 431 9.06 10.69 30.76
C LYS A 431 9.87 9.49 31.29
N ILE A 432 9.87 8.34 30.61
CA ILE A 432 10.44 7.06 31.05
C ILE A 432 11.87 6.84 30.51
N SER A 433 12.37 7.68 29.61
CA SER A 433 13.64 7.48 28.89
C SER A 433 14.80 8.38 29.37
N PRO A 434 16.06 7.95 29.16
CA PRO A 434 17.23 8.79 29.37
C PRO A 434 17.23 10.03 28.45
N GLN A 435 17.76 11.16 28.92
CA GLN A 435 17.77 12.42 28.16
C GLN A 435 18.45 12.33 26.79
N TRP A 436 19.48 11.49 26.63
CA TRP A 436 20.16 11.27 25.33
C TRP A 436 19.21 10.71 24.26
N MET A 437 18.16 10.00 24.67
CA MET A 437 17.18 9.46 23.73
C MET A 437 16.37 10.56 23.05
N ASN A 438 16.14 11.70 23.73
CA ASN A 438 15.52 12.88 23.11
C ASN A 438 16.39 13.44 21.99
N VAL A 439 17.72 13.46 22.16
CA VAL A 439 18.66 13.87 21.12
C VAL A 439 18.56 12.93 19.91
N VAL A 440 18.55 11.62 20.15
CA VAL A 440 18.34 10.62 19.08
C VAL A 440 17.02 10.84 18.36
N GLY A 441 15.95 11.20 19.09
CA GLY A 441 14.66 11.54 18.48
C GLY A 441 14.69 12.75 17.59
N VAL A 442 15.31 13.83 18.06
CA VAL A 442 15.48 15.05 17.26
C VAL A 442 16.29 14.76 15.99
N ILE A 443 17.39 14.00 16.11
CA ILE A 443 18.20 13.58 14.95
C ILE A 443 17.37 12.74 13.98
N LEU A 444 16.62 11.74 14.47
CA LEU A 444 15.80 10.89 13.60
C LEU A 444 14.72 11.68 12.87
N ILE A 445 14.02 12.58 13.56
CA ILE A 445 13.02 13.46 12.96
C ILE A 445 13.67 14.37 11.91
N ALA A 446 14.86 14.92 12.20
CA ALA A 446 15.60 15.75 11.25
C ALA A 446 16.13 14.96 10.03
N CYS A 447 16.43 13.67 10.20
CA CYS A 447 16.88 12.80 9.12
C CYS A 447 15.75 12.23 8.25
N MET A 448 14.51 12.18 8.74
CA MET A 448 13.38 11.62 7.97
C MET A 448 13.18 12.31 6.60
N PRO A 449 13.18 13.66 6.50
CA PRO A 449 13.07 14.34 5.21
C PRO A 449 14.25 14.10 4.25
N LEU A 450 15.35 13.48 4.66
CA LEU A 450 16.50 13.25 3.76
C LEU A 450 16.14 12.33 2.58
N SER A 451 15.18 11.41 2.76
CA SER A 451 14.67 10.59 1.66
C SER A 451 13.95 11.42 0.60
N LEU A 452 13.39 12.58 0.97
CA LEU A 452 12.71 13.50 0.05
C LEU A 452 13.68 14.23 -0.89
N ARG A 453 14.99 14.19 -0.63
CA ARG A 453 16.01 14.72 -1.56
C ARG A 453 16.00 14.00 -2.90
N GLN A 454 15.47 12.79 -2.97
CA GLN A 454 15.32 12.05 -4.21
C GLN A 454 14.15 12.57 -5.06
N HIS A 455 13.31 13.48 -4.56
CA HIS A 455 12.21 14.04 -5.35
C HIS A 455 12.71 14.69 -6.65
N PRO A 456 12.11 14.38 -7.82
CA PRO A 456 10.86 13.64 -8.02
C PRO A 456 11.00 12.13 -8.22
N ASP A 457 12.17 11.54 -8.05
CA ASP A 457 12.50 10.16 -8.46
C ASP A 457 12.19 9.11 -7.38
N HIS A 458 11.01 9.24 -6.74
CA HIS A 458 10.63 8.41 -5.60
C HIS A 458 10.46 6.93 -5.94
N LEU A 459 10.06 6.62 -7.17
CA LEU A 459 9.91 5.22 -7.63
C LEU A 459 11.28 4.53 -7.68
N ALA A 460 12.29 5.22 -8.22
CA ALA A 460 13.68 4.76 -8.31
C ALA A 460 14.48 4.88 -6.99
N TYR A 461 13.84 5.27 -5.88
CA TYR A 461 14.54 5.46 -4.60
C TYR A 461 15.13 4.16 -4.05
N PHE A 462 16.41 4.20 -3.67
CA PHE A 462 17.09 3.19 -2.87
C PHE A 462 17.83 3.90 -1.72
N ASN A 463 17.82 3.31 -0.53
CA ASN A 463 18.51 3.90 0.60
C ASN A 463 20.03 3.70 0.54
N LEU A 464 20.78 4.31 1.47
CA LEU A 464 22.25 4.23 1.45
C LEU A 464 22.81 2.83 1.66
N LEU A 465 22.08 1.91 2.33
CA LEU A 465 22.55 0.52 2.49
C LEU A 465 22.56 -0.24 1.16
N ALA A 466 21.67 0.13 0.24
CA ALA A 466 21.66 -0.39 -1.13
C ALA A 466 22.72 0.25 -2.03
N GLY A 467 23.43 1.30 -1.55
CA GLY A 467 24.33 2.12 -2.36
C GLY A 467 23.66 3.36 -2.97
N GLY A 468 22.50 3.78 -2.45
CA GLY A 468 21.73 4.89 -3.00
C GLY A 468 21.11 4.57 -4.36
N SER A 469 20.71 5.61 -5.10
CA SER A 469 20.13 5.49 -6.44
C SER A 469 21.06 4.79 -7.44
N THR A 470 22.38 4.91 -7.26
CA THR A 470 23.37 4.25 -8.14
C THR A 470 23.49 2.76 -7.89
N GLY A 471 23.46 2.33 -6.63
CA GLY A 471 23.58 0.90 -6.27
C GLY A 471 22.29 0.11 -6.44
N GLY A 472 21.14 0.77 -6.62
CA GLY A 472 19.83 0.14 -6.74
C GLY A 472 19.72 -0.88 -7.87
N LEU A 473 20.40 -0.63 -8.99
CA LEU A 473 20.43 -1.49 -10.18
C LEU A 473 20.91 -2.92 -9.86
N ASP A 474 21.85 -3.05 -8.93
CA ASP A 474 22.43 -4.35 -8.53
C ASP A 474 21.59 -5.06 -7.45
N ARG A 475 20.57 -4.39 -6.90
CA ARG A 475 19.76 -4.92 -5.78
C ARG A 475 18.42 -5.47 -6.23
N LEU A 476 17.66 -4.67 -6.98
CA LEU A 476 16.31 -4.99 -7.43
C LEU A 476 16.08 -4.41 -8.83
N SER A 477 15.19 -5.03 -9.58
CA SER A 477 14.82 -4.62 -10.94
C SER A 477 13.29 -4.50 -11.09
N ASP A 478 12.83 -4.29 -12.32
CA ASP A 478 11.44 -4.09 -12.71
C ASP A 478 10.85 -2.85 -12.02
N SER A 479 9.59 -2.90 -11.57
CA SER A 479 8.84 -1.80 -10.97
C SER A 479 9.42 -1.27 -9.65
N ASN A 480 10.54 -1.81 -9.17
CA ASN A 480 11.33 -1.21 -8.08
C ASN A 480 12.22 -0.05 -8.54
N LEU A 481 12.50 0.08 -9.83
CA LEU A 481 13.45 1.08 -10.36
C LEU A 481 12.91 1.76 -11.61
N ASP A 482 12.56 0.96 -12.61
CA ASP A 482 12.12 1.44 -13.92
C ASP A 482 10.79 0.81 -14.26
N TRP A 483 9.81 1.68 -14.47
CA TRP A 483 8.46 1.30 -14.83
C TRP A 483 7.92 2.15 -15.99
N GLY A 484 8.81 2.82 -16.72
CA GLY A 484 8.48 3.73 -17.82
C GLY A 484 8.18 5.18 -17.42
N GLN A 485 8.54 5.62 -16.21
CA GLN A 485 8.13 6.92 -15.68
C GLN A 485 8.93 8.13 -16.21
N ASP A 486 10.05 7.94 -16.91
CA ASP A 486 10.99 9.02 -17.27
C ASP A 486 11.12 9.31 -18.77
N LEU A 487 10.26 8.75 -19.63
CA LEU A 487 10.33 8.97 -21.09
C LEU A 487 10.20 10.44 -21.48
N TYR A 488 9.28 11.17 -20.84
CA TYR A 488 9.08 12.60 -21.11
C TYR A 488 10.25 13.47 -20.67
N ARG A 489 10.88 13.11 -19.55
CA ARG A 489 12.07 13.81 -19.06
C ARG A 489 13.29 13.50 -19.92
N LEU A 490 13.38 12.29 -20.48
CA LEU A 490 14.39 11.96 -21.48
C LEU A 490 14.24 12.86 -22.70
N GLN A 491 13.04 12.94 -23.27
CA GLN A 491 12.76 13.84 -24.40
C GLN A 491 13.17 15.29 -24.08
N GLU A 492 12.69 15.83 -22.97
CA GLU A 492 13.00 17.20 -22.54
C GLU A 492 14.51 17.44 -22.37
N TYR A 493 15.24 16.45 -21.87
CA TYR A 493 16.70 16.54 -21.73
C TYR A 493 17.41 16.50 -23.09
N LEU A 494 16.99 15.64 -24.01
CA LEU A 494 17.56 15.54 -25.35
C LEU A 494 17.35 16.84 -26.13
N ASP A 495 16.13 17.38 -26.09
CA ASP A 495 15.78 18.65 -26.75
C ASP A 495 16.60 19.81 -26.18
N ALA A 496 16.73 19.90 -24.85
CA ALA A 496 17.46 20.97 -24.19
C ALA A 496 18.97 20.95 -24.43
N ASN A 497 19.54 19.80 -24.77
CA ASN A 497 20.98 19.63 -25.02
C ASN A 497 21.29 19.40 -26.51
N GLU A 498 20.29 19.48 -27.39
CA GLU A 498 20.42 19.25 -28.83
C GLU A 498 21.07 17.88 -29.16
N ILE A 499 20.68 16.84 -28.40
CA ILE A 499 21.23 15.49 -28.55
C ILE A 499 20.37 14.66 -29.48
N GLU A 500 20.94 14.22 -30.60
CA GLU A 500 20.32 13.24 -31.49
C GLU A 500 20.69 11.81 -31.07
N LEU A 501 19.69 11.05 -30.62
CA LEU A 501 19.89 9.64 -30.29
C LEU A 501 20.16 8.81 -31.54
N SER A 502 21.13 7.90 -31.44
CA SER A 502 21.37 6.83 -32.39
C SER A 502 20.43 5.64 -32.14
N THR A 503 20.20 5.28 -30.86
CA THR A 503 19.33 4.14 -30.51
C THR A 503 18.55 4.38 -29.22
N LEU A 504 17.37 3.76 -29.09
CA LEU A 504 16.53 3.80 -27.90
C LEU A 504 16.04 2.39 -27.51
N ALA A 505 16.27 2.01 -26.26
CA ALA A 505 15.63 0.83 -25.66
C ALA A 505 14.82 1.26 -24.43
N TYR A 506 13.51 1.38 -24.60
CA TYR A 506 12.59 1.88 -23.58
C TYR A 506 11.66 0.77 -23.05
N PHE A 507 11.63 0.61 -21.72
CA PHE A 507 10.91 -0.47 -21.04
C PHE A 507 9.41 -0.19 -20.88
N GLY A 508 8.97 1.07 -20.86
CA GLY A 508 7.57 1.42 -20.66
C GLY A 508 6.69 1.23 -21.89
N SER A 509 5.37 1.40 -21.71
CA SER A 509 4.38 1.15 -22.78
C SER A 509 4.08 2.36 -23.67
N VAL A 510 4.39 3.57 -23.18
CA VAL A 510 4.18 4.81 -23.93
C VAL A 510 5.00 4.76 -25.22
N ARG A 511 4.33 4.90 -26.36
CA ARG A 511 4.97 4.89 -27.69
C ARG A 511 5.91 6.08 -27.87
N PRO A 512 7.25 5.87 -27.96
CA PRO A 512 8.22 6.97 -28.05
C PRO A 512 8.05 7.85 -29.30
N TRP A 513 7.61 7.28 -30.43
CA TRP A 513 7.44 8.04 -31.68
C TRP A 513 6.32 9.07 -31.63
N LYS A 514 5.36 8.93 -30.70
CA LYS A 514 4.32 9.95 -30.46
C LYS A 514 4.87 11.24 -29.86
N ILE A 515 6.09 11.19 -29.32
CA ILE A 515 6.82 12.34 -28.81
C ILE A 515 8.11 12.59 -29.61
N GLY A 516 8.19 12.13 -30.86
CA GLY A 516 9.32 12.40 -31.75
C GLY A 516 10.55 11.50 -31.58
N LEU A 517 10.51 10.49 -30.70
CA LEU A 517 11.61 9.53 -30.55
C LEU A 517 11.36 8.30 -31.41
N THR A 518 12.05 8.20 -32.55
CA THR A 518 11.82 7.16 -33.58
C THR A 518 13.01 6.22 -33.78
N GLN A 519 13.96 6.22 -32.86
CA GLN A 519 15.18 5.43 -32.97
C GLN A 519 14.91 3.94 -32.78
N ASP A 520 15.67 3.13 -33.51
CA ASP A 520 15.69 1.68 -33.34
C ASP A 520 16.40 1.28 -32.04
N ALA A 521 16.22 0.00 -31.67
CA ALA A 521 16.90 -0.58 -30.52
C ALA A 521 18.42 -0.64 -30.72
N PRO A 522 19.22 -0.58 -29.63
CA PRO A 522 20.64 -0.89 -29.68
C PRO A 522 20.90 -2.28 -30.28
N ALA A 523 22.11 -2.48 -30.82
CA ALA A 523 22.51 -3.79 -31.30
C ALA A 523 22.62 -4.80 -30.14
N ALA A 524 22.25 -6.05 -30.41
CA ALA A 524 22.28 -7.12 -29.43
C ALA A 524 23.73 -7.51 -29.10
N TYR A 525 24.07 -7.57 -27.81
CA TYR A 525 25.37 -8.03 -27.27
C TYR A 525 26.62 -7.29 -27.75
N THR A 526 26.48 -6.25 -28.56
CA THR A 526 27.59 -5.54 -29.21
C THR A 526 27.31 -4.03 -29.14
N PRO A 527 28.22 -3.23 -28.54
CA PRO A 527 28.07 -1.79 -28.54
C PRO A 527 28.37 -1.23 -29.93
N ALA A 528 27.80 -0.07 -30.21
CA ALA A 528 28.10 0.75 -31.38
C ALA A 528 28.45 2.16 -30.90
N ALA A 529 29.15 2.94 -31.73
CA ALA A 529 29.38 4.35 -31.43
C ALA A 529 28.09 5.16 -31.62
N GLY A 530 27.97 6.25 -30.86
CA GLY A 530 26.82 7.16 -30.92
C GLY A 530 26.15 7.42 -29.57
N TRP A 531 24.98 8.03 -29.63
CA TRP A 531 24.16 8.35 -28.46
C TRP A 531 23.11 7.26 -28.24
N HIS A 532 23.11 6.67 -27.04
CA HIS A 532 22.21 5.57 -26.71
C HIS A 532 21.43 5.90 -25.44
N ALA A 533 20.11 5.77 -25.48
CA ALA A 533 19.26 5.83 -24.29
C ALA A 533 18.69 4.44 -24.00
N VAL A 534 18.93 3.93 -22.78
CA VAL A 534 18.57 2.57 -22.40
C VAL A 534 17.92 2.56 -21.02
N SER A 535 16.73 1.98 -20.94
CA SER A 535 16.00 1.74 -19.70
C SER A 535 16.83 0.91 -18.71
N ALA A 536 16.80 1.26 -17.44
CA ALA A 536 17.61 0.64 -16.39
C ALA A 536 17.34 -0.87 -16.28
N ASN A 537 16.11 -1.32 -16.55
CA ASN A 537 15.80 -2.75 -16.60
C ASN A 537 16.59 -3.50 -17.69
N TYR A 538 16.74 -2.89 -18.87
CA TYR A 538 17.53 -3.46 -19.95
C TYR A 538 19.04 -3.37 -19.69
N VAL A 539 19.51 -2.28 -19.09
CA VAL A 539 20.92 -2.17 -18.64
C VAL A 539 21.23 -3.26 -17.59
N GLN A 540 20.29 -3.57 -16.70
CA GLN A 540 20.45 -4.69 -15.77
C GLN A 540 20.49 -6.05 -16.49
N GLY A 541 19.94 -6.15 -17.69
CA GLY A 541 19.91 -7.39 -18.47
C GLY A 541 18.59 -8.14 -18.38
N ARG A 542 17.49 -7.46 -18.02
CA ARG A 542 16.16 -8.06 -17.94
C ARG A 542 15.68 -8.53 -19.32
N PRO A 543 15.27 -9.80 -19.47
CA PRO A 543 14.55 -10.23 -20.65
C PRO A 543 13.12 -9.68 -20.60
N HIS A 544 12.67 -9.03 -21.66
CA HIS A 544 11.31 -8.52 -21.80
C HIS A 544 10.96 -8.24 -23.26
N ALA A 545 9.70 -7.88 -23.53
CA ALA A 545 9.32 -7.34 -24.82
C ALA A 545 9.79 -5.89 -24.92
N LEU A 546 10.33 -5.50 -26.08
CA LEU A 546 10.70 -4.14 -26.44
C LEU A 546 9.82 -3.70 -27.60
N ARG A 547 9.20 -2.54 -27.48
CA ARG A 547 8.35 -1.98 -28.53
C ARG A 547 9.19 -1.20 -29.53
N LEU A 548 9.04 -1.50 -30.83
CA LEU A 548 9.77 -0.87 -31.93
C LEU A 548 8.96 0.30 -32.54
N PRO A 549 9.62 1.24 -33.26
CA PRO A 549 8.96 2.40 -33.86
C PRO A 549 7.81 2.08 -34.83
N ASP A 550 7.84 0.90 -35.47
CA ASP A 550 6.78 0.41 -36.36
C ASP A 550 5.55 -0.13 -35.61
N GLY A 551 5.57 -0.13 -34.28
CA GLY A 551 4.52 -0.64 -33.42
C GLY A 551 4.62 -2.12 -33.07
N SER A 552 5.58 -2.86 -33.66
CA SER A 552 5.82 -4.27 -33.37
C SER A 552 6.57 -4.47 -32.05
N TYR A 553 6.61 -5.72 -31.57
CA TYR A 553 7.35 -6.11 -30.38
C TYR A 553 8.50 -7.04 -30.74
N ARG A 554 9.67 -6.76 -30.15
CA ARG A 554 10.87 -7.60 -30.22
C ARG A 554 11.14 -8.21 -28.85
N ALA A 555 11.36 -9.51 -28.79
CA ALA A 555 11.83 -10.16 -27.57
C ALA A 555 13.29 -9.78 -27.31
N VAL A 556 13.56 -9.21 -26.13
CA VAL A 556 14.92 -8.97 -25.61
C VAL A 556 15.31 -10.17 -24.75
N ASN A 557 16.47 -10.74 -25.05
CA ASN A 557 17.00 -11.88 -24.32
C ASN A 557 17.66 -11.46 -23.00
N LEU A 558 17.91 -12.44 -22.13
CA LEU A 558 18.64 -12.22 -20.89
C LEU A 558 20.01 -11.62 -21.21
N ASP A 559 20.33 -10.51 -20.57
CA ASP A 559 21.60 -9.79 -20.68
C ASP A 559 21.97 -9.26 -22.09
N GLU A 560 21.00 -9.17 -23.01
CA GLU A 560 21.24 -8.68 -24.37
C GLU A 560 21.86 -7.28 -24.42
N PHE A 561 21.44 -6.41 -23.51
CA PHE A 561 21.93 -5.03 -23.35
C PHE A 561 22.82 -4.86 -22.11
N GLY A 562 23.25 -5.96 -21.49
CA GLY A 562 24.06 -5.91 -20.27
C GLY A 562 25.44 -5.30 -20.45
N TYR A 563 25.94 -5.23 -21.70
CA TYR A 563 27.21 -4.59 -22.03
C TYR A 563 27.24 -3.10 -21.68
N PHE A 564 26.10 -2.43 -21.59
CA PHE A 564 26.04 -1.04 -21.16
C PHE A 564 26.58 -0.82 -19.74
N ARG A 565 26.58 -1.85 -18.87
CA ARG A 565 27.17 -1.77 -17.52
C ARG A 565 28.70 -1.61 -17.53
N PHE A 566 29.37 -1.87 -18.66
CA PHE A 566 30.80 -1.61 -18.81
C PHE A 566 31.10 -0.12 -18.94
N PHE A 567 30.15 0.66 -19.46
CA PHE A 567 30.32 2.09 -19.72
C PHE A 567 29.72 2.92 -18.60
N GLU A 568 30.31 4.08 -18.35
CA GLU A 568 29.73 5.08 -17.45
C GLU A 568 28.69 5.90 -18.22
N PRO A 569 27.42 5.97 -17.77
CA PRO A 569 26.43 6.81 -18.42
C PRO A 569 26.76 8.28 -18.22
N VAL A 570 26.55 9.08 -19.26
CA VAL A 570 26.67 10.55 -19.21
C VAL A 570 25.64 11.12 -18.23
N GLU A 571 24.43 10.56 -18.21
CA GLU A 571 23.35 11.00 -17.32
C GLU A 571 22.40 9.84 -17.00
N LYS A 572 21.79 9.88 -15.80
CA LYS A 572 20.76 8.93 -15.35
C LYS A 572 19.46 9.68 -15.10
N ILE A 573 18.66 9.82 -16.14
CA ILE A 573 17.42 10.59 -16.12
C ILE A 573 16.38 9.87 -15.26
N GLY A 574 16.03 10.51 -14.14
CA GLY A 574 15.06 10.01 -13.16
C GLY A 574 15.43 8.70 -12.45
N GLY A 575 16.67 8.25 -12.64
CA GLY A 575 17.16 6.96 -12.15
C GLY A 575 16.68 5.75 -12.95
N SER A 576 15.89 5.93 -14.03
CA SER A 576 15.36 4.82 -14.83
C SER A 576 15.78 4.83 -16.31
N MET A 577 16.22 5.96 -16.86
CA MET A 577 16.73 6.05 -18.24
C MET A 577 18.21 6.44 -18.24
N PHE A 578 19.08 5.59 -18.78
CA PHE A 578 20.52 5.79 -18.77
C PHE A 578 20.95 6.26 -20.15
N LEU A 579 21.62 7.41 -20.22
CA LEU A 579 22.10 8.03 -21.45
C LEU A 579 23.60 7.81 -21.59
N TYR A 580 24.03 7.30 -22.74
CA TYR A 580 25.44 7.01 -23.05
C TYR A 580 25.86 7.74 -24.32
N GLN A 581 27.11 8.19 -24.33
CA GLN A 581 27.81 8.64 -25.53
C GLN A 581 29.02 7.73 -25.70
N LEU A 582 29.01 6.88 -26.74
CA LEU A 582 30.08 5.93 -26.99
C LEU A 582 30.92 6.38 -28.18
N SER A 583 32.23 6.48 -27.98
CA SER A 583 33.19 6.68 -29.06
C SER A 583 33.60 5.36 -29.71
N GLU A 584 34.24 5.40 -30.89
CA GLU A 584 34.83 4.20 -31.51
C GLU A 584 35.88 3.57 -30.58
N GLU A 585 36.67 4.38 -29.86
CA GLU A 585 37.65 3.91 -28.89
C GLU A 585 37.00 3.15 -27.72
N ASP A 586 35.83 3.60 -27.25
CA ASP A 586 35.07 2.91 -26.20
C ASP A 586 34.60 1.52 -26.67
N VAL A 587 34.13 1.43 -27.91
CA VAL A 587 33.67 0.19 -28.53
C VAL A 587 34.84 -0.78 -28.68
N GLU A 588 35.97 -0.33 -29.23
CA GLU A 588 37.20 -1.13 -29.38
C GLU A 588 37.68 -1.65 -28.01
N ARG A 589 37.71 -0.78 -26.99
CA ARG A 589 38.08 -1.15 -25.62
C ARG A 589 37.20 -2.25 -25.04
N TYR A 590 35.89 -2.19 -25.25
CA TYR A 590 34.98 -3.23 -24.79
C TYR A 590 35.24 -4.57 -25.51
N VAL A 591 35.45 -4.52 -26.84
CA VAL A 591 35.74 -5.72 -27.64
C VAL A 591 37.02 -6.40 -27.16
N GLU A 592 38.12 -5.64 -26.97
CA GLU A 592 39.38 -6.19 -26.46
C GLU A 592 39.22 -6.88 -25.10
N VAL A 593 38.52 -6.24 -24.15
CA VAL A 593 38.29 -6.79 -22.81
C VAL A 593 37.47 -8.08 -22.90
N ARG A 594 36.42 -8.09 -23.74
CA ARG A 594 35.56 -9.25 -23.93
C ARG A 594 36.29 -10.43 -24.57
N GLU A 595 37.18 -10.17 -25.53
CA GLU A 595 38.00 -11.21 -26.14
C GLU A 595 39.00 -11.82 -25.15
N ARG A 596 39.65 -10.99 -24.31
CA ARG A 596 40.53 -11.48 -23.24
C ARG A 596 39.80 -12.39 -22.26
N MET A 597 38.58 -12.02 -21.86
CA MET A 597 37.73 -12.82 -20.96
C MET A 597 37.27 -14.15 -21.57
N ARG A 598 37.18 -14.24 -22.91
CA ARG A 598 36.80 -15.47 -23.63
C ARG A 598 37.97 -16.41 -23.90
N GLY A 599 39.19 -15.88 -23.94
CA GLY A 599 40.42 -16.63 -24.18
C GLY A 599 41.09 -17.22 -22.92
N SER A 600 40.68 -16.77 -21.72
CA SER A 600 41.06 -17.32 -20.41
C SER A 600 40.05 -18.34 -19.92
#